data_AF-A0A4P7PUE3-F1
#
_entry.id   AF-A0A4P7PUE3-F1
#
_cell.length_a   1.000
_cell.length_b   1.000
_cell.length_c   1.000
_cell.angle_alpha   90.00
_cell.angle_beta   90.00
_cell.angle_gamma   90.00
#
_symmetry.space_group_name_H-M   'P 1'
#
loop_
_entity.id
_entity.type
_entity.pdbx_description
1 polymer ?
#
loop_
_entity_poly.entity_id
_entity_poly.type
_entity_poly.pdbx_seq_one_letter_code
_entity_poly.pdbx_strand_id
1 'polypeptide(L)' 'MKVKKGFFRALRVFFLFVIGALVLGYIYDNIQLAATIGVGLGVLWMGVAYFNAEEGEEEE' A
#
# COMPACT_ATOMS: atom_id res chain seq x y z
N MET A 1 6.32 12.04 -17.88
CA MET A 1 5.52 11.74 -16.68
C MET A 1 6.42 11.97 -15.46
N LYS A 2 6.28 13.10 -14.74
CA LYS A 2 7.07 13.37 -13.53
C LYS A 2 6.48 12.53 -12.40
N VAL A 3 6.98 11.31 -12.23
CA VAL A 3 6.61 10.47 -11.08
C VAL A 3 7.05 11.24 -9.83
N LYS A 4 6.10 11.70 -9.00
CA LYS A 4 6.42 12.41 -7.75
C LYS A 4 7.39 11.56 -6.92
N LYS A 5 8.45 12.18 -6.39
CA LYS A 5 9.38 11.52 -5.46
C LYS A 5 8.56 11.12 -4.23
N GLY A 6 8.26 9.83 -4.09
CA GLY A 6 7.34 9.34 -3.05
C GLY A 6 6.40 8.26 -3.54
N PHE A 7 6.02 8.28 -4.83
CA PHE A 7 5.14 7.27 -5.41
C PHE A 7 5.71 5.85 -5.29
N PHE A 8 7.00 5.67 -5.59
CA PHE A 8 7.65 4.36 -5.44
C PHE A 8 7.75 3.90 -3.98
N ARG A 9 7.78 4.82 -3.02
CA ARG A 9 7.77 4.49 -1.58
C ARG A 9 6.36 4.03 -1.16
N ALA A 10 5.33 4.77 -1.55
CA ALA A 10 3.93 4.41 -1.33
C ALA A 10 3.57 3.06 -2.00
N LEU A 11 4.05 2.82 -3.22
CA LEU A 11 3.82 1.58 -3.95
C LEU A 11 4.46 0.36 -3.25
N ARG A 12 5.63 0.51 -2.64
CA ARG A 12 6.22 -0.59 -1.84
C ARG A 12 5.37 -0.92 -0.62
N VAL A 13 4.81 0.08 0.06
CA VAL A 13 3.92 -0.12 1.22
C VAL A 13 2.66 -0.86 0.78
N PHE A 14 2.07 -0.48 -0.35
CA PHE A 14 0.94 -1.21 -0.96
C PHE A 14 1.24 -2.71 -1.11
N PHE A 15 2.35 -3.04 -1.78
CA PHE A 15 2.72 -4.43 -2.03
C PHE A 15 3.01 -5.22 -0.76
N LEU A 16 3.59 -4.59 0.27
CA LEU A 16 3.79 -5.25 1.56
C LEU A 16 2.46 -5.66 2.22
N PHE A 17 1.46 -4.79 2.17
CA PHE A 17 0.13 -5.11 2.71
C PHE A 17 -0.57 -6.21 1.92
N VAL A 18 -0.50 -6.16 0.57
CA VAL A 18 -1.11 -7.18 -0.28
C VAL A 18 -0.46 -8.55 -0.09
N ILE A 19 0.88 -8.61 -0.04
CA ILE A 19 1.60 -9.86 0.17
C ILE A 19 1.32 -10.42 1.57
N GLY A 20 1.34 -9.58 2.61
CA GLY A 20 1.02 -10.00 3.97
C GLY A 20 -0.41 -10.56 4.09
N ALA A 21 -1.37 -9.90 3.45
CA ALA A 21 -2.76 -10.36 3.42
C ALA A 21 -2.92 -11.67 2.63
N LEU A 22 -2.19 -11.86 1.53
CA LEU A 22 -2.20 -13.12 0.79
C LEU A 22 -1.62 -14.28 1.60
N VAL A 23 -0.53 -14.05 2.35
CA VAL A 23 0.04 -15.07 3.24
C VAL A 23 -0.96 -15.44 4.34
N LEU A 24 -1.60 -14.46 4.98
CA LEU A 24 -2.65 -14.71 5.96
C LEU A 24 -3.85 -15.45 5.32
N GLY A 25 -4.28 -15.02 4.14
CA GLY A 25 -5.36 -15.66 3.39
C GLY A 25 -5.07 -17.13 3.06
N TYR A 26 -3.82 -17.46 2.76
CA TYR A 26 -3.37 -18.83 2.54
C TYR A 26 -3.44 -19.68 3.81
N ILE A 27 -3.04 -19.13 4.96
CA ILE A 27 -3.09 -19.84 6.26
C ILE A 27 -4.53 -20.15 6.68
N TYR A 28 -5.47 -19.24 6.42
CA TYR A 28 -6.88 -19.37 6.82
C TYR A 28 -7.78 -19.95 5.72
N ASP A 29 -7.21 -20.42 4.60
CA ASP A 29 -7.92 -20.95 3.43
C ASP A 29 -9.04 -20.02 2.92
N ASN A 30 -8.81 -18.71 3.06
CA ASN A 30 -9.77 -17.63 2.75
C ASN A 30 -9.09 -16.54 1.91
N ILE A 31 -8.38 -16.96 0.87
CA ILE A 31 -7.58 -16.10 0.00
C ILE A 31 -8.41 -14.98 -0.63
N GLN A 32 -9.65 -15.26 -1.06
CA GLN A 32 -10.49 -14.26 -1.72
C GLN A 32 -10.83 -13.08 -0.80
N LEU A 33 -11.18 -13.38 0.44
CA LEU A 33 -11.56 -12.37 1.43
C LEU A 33 -10.33 -11.59 1.90
N ALA A 34 -9.23 -12.29 2.17
CA ALA A 34 -7.96 -11.68 2.55
C ALA A 34 -7.35 -10.82 1.43
N ALA A 35 -7.42 -11.25 0.17
CA ALA A 35 -6.97 -10.45 -0.97
C ALA A 35 -7.79 -9.16 -1.11
N THR A 36 -9.12 -9.24 -0.93
CA THR A 36 -9.99 -8.06 -0.98
C THR A 36 -9.63 -7.05 0.12
N ILE A 37 -9.44 -7.53 1.35
CA ILE A 37 -9.02 -6.70 2.49
C ILE A 37 -7.60 -6.14 2.28
N GLY A 38 -6.66 -6.97 1.81
CA GLY A 38 -5.28 -6.59 1.58
C GLY A 38 -5.12 -5.53 0.51
N VAL A 39 -5.85 -5.66 -0.60
CA VAL A 39 -5.88 -4.63 -1.65
C VAL A 39 -6.54 -3.36 -1.12
N GLY A 40 -7.69 -3.46 -0.45
CA GLY A 40 -8.38 -2.29 0.12
C GLY A 40 -7.52 -1.49 1.11
N LEU A 41 -6.97 -2.17 2.12
CA LEU A 41 -6.07 -1.56 3.11
C LEU A 41 -4.76 -1.08 2.48
N GLY A 42 -4.21 -1.83 1.52
CA GLY A 42 -3.03 -1.45 0.78
C GLY A 42 -3.23 -0.12 0.05
N VAL A 43 -4.35 0.06 -0.66
CA VAL A 43 -4.65 1.30 -1.39
C VAL A 43 -4.79 2.47 -0.43
N LEU A 44 -5.47 2.29 0.70
CA LEU A 44 -5.62 3.34 1.72
C LEU A 44 -4.24 3.78 2.25
N TRP A 45 -3.38 2.84 2.63
CA TRP A 45 -2.04 3.15 3.12
C TRP A 45 -1.11 3.72 2.05
N MET A 46 -1.28 3.31 0.79
CA MET A 46 -0.59 3.92 -0.34
C MET A 46 -0.99 5.39 -0.48
N GLY A 47 -2.29 5.70 -0.35
CA GLY A 47 -2.80 7.08 -0.35
C GLY A 47 -2.18 7.90 0.77
N VAL A 48 -2.23 7.41 2.01
CA VAL A 48 -1.61 8.07 3.18
C VAL A 48 -0.11 8.30 2.96
N ALA A 49 0.62 7.29 2.50
CA ALA A 49 2.06 7.41 2.23
C ALA A 49 2.38 8.35 1.08
N TYR A 50 1.48 8.51 0.10
CA TYR A 50 1.62 9.43 -1.00
C TYR A 50 1.39 10.88 -0.55
N PHE A 51 0.34 11.16 0.23
CA PHE A 51 0.07 12.50 0.77
C PHE A 51 1.12 12.93 1.80
N ASN A 52 1.54 12.04 2.72
CA ASN A 52 2.64 12.34 3.65
C ASN A 52 3.98 12.56 2.93
N ALA A 53 4.17 12.01 1.73
CA ALA A 53 5.37 12.27 0.95
C ALA A 53 5.31 13.63 0.24
N GLU A 54 4.12 14.14 -0.10
CA GLU A 54 3.93 15.50 -0.60
C GLU A 54 4.14 16.54 0.50
N GLU A 55 3.62 16.32 1.72
CA GLU A 55 3.83 17.23 2.87
C GLU A 55 5.31 17.36 3.25
N GLY A 56 6.11 16.31 3.05
CA GLY A 56 7.56 16.36 3.27
C GLY A 56 8.36 17.11 2.19
N GLU A 57 7.74 17.48 1.05
CA GLU A 57 8.38 18.30 0.00
C GLU A 57 8.02 19.81 0.11
N GLU A 58 7.03 20.20 0.93
CA GLU A 58 6.68 21.62 1.14
C GLU A 58 7.48 22.30 2.27
N GLU A 59 8.25 21.55 3.06
CA GLU A 59 9.09 22.08 4.16
C GLU A 59 10.57 22.32 3.80
N GLU A 60 11.00 22.18 2.53
CA GLU A 60 12.34 22.59 2.04
C GLU A 60 12.31 23.83 1.14
#